data_AF-A0A8S3JGJ9-F1
#
_entry.id   AF-A0A8S3JGJ9-F1
#
_cell.length_a   1.000
_cell.length_b   1.000
_cell.length_c   1.000
_cell.angle_alpha   90.00
_cell.angle_beta   90.00
_cell.angle_gamma   90.00
#
_symmetry.space_group_name_H-M   'P 1'
#
loop_
_entity.id
_entity.type
_entity.pdbx_description
1 polymer ?
#
loop_
_entity_poly.entity_id
_entity_poly.type
_entity_poly.pdbx_seq_one_letter_code
_entity_poly.pdbx_strand_id
1 'polypeptide(L)'
;MLAGKYAVGTRKKIENIFAIAYYHKHDSLVLSAIGCGAFKNPPDHIAQLCFSVIQQYAGFFKLITFAIIDDHNAGHHLNPEGNVQPFRVAFDGKSVEPLSPMNKPNTMFGPYLILSDGSSVSDVSICDLPPCLFGANCKEMYDAKHAQQYSHPPLCPYASITGKCPFKKNSIHMSSLIHRRPCQYGGECSHIDEKKHAQEVEHPPYCPDKGNCQNMKEE
;
A
#
# COMPACT_ATOMS: atom_id res chain seq x y z
N MET A 1 -6.51 -19.44 3.36
CA MET A 1 -5.93 -18.10 3.55
C MET A 1 -4.49 -18.07 3.10
N LEU A 2 -4.07 -17.00 2.42
CA LEU A 2 -2.66 -16.77 2.10
C LEU A 2 -1.88 -16.45 3.40
N ALA A 3 -0.75 -17.09 3.64
CA ALA A 3 0.06 -16.81 4.83
C ALA A 3 0.59 -15.35 4.80
N GLY A 4 0.69 -14.71 5.96
CA GLY A 4 1.05 -13.28 6.07
C GLY A 4 2.30 -12.89 5.29
N LYS A 5 3.36 -13.71 5.35
CA LYS A 5 4.61 -13.48 4.59
C LYS A 5 4.38 -13.41 3.07
N TYR A 6 3.51 -14.26 2.54
CA TYR A 6 3.21 -14.28 1.11
C TYR A 6 2.27 -13.14 0.73
N ALA A 7 1.38 -12.71 1.64
CA ALA A 7 0.48 -11.58 1.40
C ALA A 7 1.25 -10.28 1.22
N VAL A 8 2.24 -10.02 2.08
CA VAL A 8 3.10 -8.83 1.98
C VAL A 8 3.89 -8.85 0.67
N GLY A 9 4.54 -9.97 0.34
CA GLY A 9 5.31 -10.08 -0.90
C GLY A 9 4.45 -9.96 -2.16
N THR A 10 3.28 -10.59 -2.18
CA THR A 10 2.33 -10.49 -3.29
C THR A 10 1.78 -9.09 -3.44
N ARG A 11 1.47 -8.41 -2.33
CA ARG A 11 1.03 -7.01 -2.37
C ARG A 11 2.09 -6.10 -2.96
N LYS A 12 3.35 -6.22 -2.52
CA LYS A 12 4.48 -5.46 -3.07
C LYS A 12 4.61 -5.63 -4.58
N LYS A 13 4.40 -6.86 -5.08
CA LYS A 13 4.39 -7.12 -6.54
C LYS A 13 3.25 -6.39 -7.24
N ILE A 14 2.05 -6.41 -6.67
CA ILE A 14 0.88 -5.69 -7.23
C ILE A 14 1.14 -4.18 -7.21
N GLU A 15 1.66 -3.63 -6.11
CA GLU A 15 2.03 -2.21 -6.01
C GLU A 15 3.06 -1.81 -7.06
N ASN A 16 4.10 -2.63 -7.25
CA ASN A 16 5.12 -2.34 -8.25
C ASN A 16 4.55 -2.29 -9.67
N ILE A 17 3.54 -3.12 -10.00
CA ILE A 17 2.85 -3.03 -11.30
C ILE A 17 2.21 -1.65 -11.47
N PHE A 18 1.52 -1.15 -10.44
CA PHE A 18 0.88 0.17 -10.48
C PHE A 18 1.92 1.29 -10.54
N ALA A 19 2.97 1.22 -9.71
CA ALA A 19 4.04 2.21 -9.68
C ALA A 19 4.76 2.33 -11.02
N ILE A 20 5.15 1.21 -11.61
CA ILE A 20 5.83 1.17 -12.92
C ILE A 20 4.90 1.72 -14.00
N ALA A 21 3.63 1.33 -14.00
CA ALA A 21 2.68 1.81 -15.01
C ALA A 21 2.49 3.32 -14.95
N TYR A 22 2.32 3.87 -13.74
CA TYR A 22 2.19 5.30 -13.53
C TYR A 22 3.49 6.04 -13.90
N TYR A 23 4.67 5.51 -13.54
CA TYR A 23 5.97 6.07 -13.93
C TYR A 23 6.11 6.20 -15.46
N HIS A 24 5.66 5.18 -16.18
CA HIS A 24 5.65 5.19 -17.64
C HIS A 24 4.45 5.92 -18.26
N LYS A 25 3.71 6.69 -17.45
CA LYS A 25 2.59 7.55 -17.87
C LYS A 25 1.45 6.78 -18.54
N HIS A 26 1.25 5.51 -18.16
CA HIS A 26 0.04 4.79 -18.52
C HIS A 26 -1.13 5.33 -17.68
N ASP A 27 -2.23 5.63 -18.33
CA ASP A 27 -3.46 6.08 -17.67
C ASP A 27 -4.46 4.94 -17.43
N SER A 28 -4.16 3.73 -17.89
CA SER A 28 -5.06 2.58 -17.83
C SER A 28 -4.30 1.27 -17.59
N LEU A 29 -4.93 0.33 -16.89
CA LEU A 29 -4.36 -0.99 -16.58
C LEU A 29 -5.30 -2.12 -17.04
N VAL A 30 -4.71 -3.16 -17.63
CA VAL A 30 -5.37 -4.46 -17.85
C VAL A 30 -4.61 -5.52 -17.05
N LEU A 31 -5.26 -6.07 -16.04
CA LEU A 31 -4.69 -6.99 -15.06
C LEU A 31 -5.40 -8.35 -15.12
N SER A 32 -4.89 -9.33 -14.37
CA SER A 32 -5.45 -10.68 -14.26
C SER A 32 -5.58 -11.10 -12.79
N ALA A 33 -6.13 -12.29 -12.54
CA ALA A 33 -6.15 -12.92 -11.23
C ALA A 33 -4.74 -13.46 -10.88
N ILE A 34 -3.81 -12.56 -10.54
CA ILE A 34 -2.38 -12.84 -10.47
C ILE A 34 -2.05 -13.99 -9.50
N GLY A 35 -1.53 -15.09 -10.07
CA GLY A 35 -1.13 -16.28 -9.32
C GLY A 35 -2.28 -17.17 -8.83
N CYS A 36 -3.52 -16.91 -9.22
CA CYS A 36 -4.68 -17.73 -8.81
C CYS A 36 -4.81 -19.07 -9.57
N GLY A 37 -4.06 -19.26 -10.65
CA GLY A 37 -3.99 -20.52 -11.41
C GLY A 37 -2.92 -21.47 -10.87
N ALA A 38 -1.86 -21.73 -11.65
CA ALA A 38 -0.79 -22.67 -11.31
C ALA A 38 -0.13 -22.44 -9.94
N PHE A 39 -0.04 -21.19 -9.47
CA PHE A 39 0.54 -20.84 -8.17
C PHE A 39 -0.44 -20.95 -7.00
N LYS A 40 -1.72 -21.26 -7.27
CA LYS A 40 -2.72 -21.62 -6.27
C LYS A 40 -2.91 -20.55 -5.18
N ASN A 41 -2.73 -19.27 -5.52
CA ASN A 41 -3.10 -18.19 -4.60
C ASN A 41 -4.64 -18.20 -4.43
N PRO A 42 -5.17 -18.04 -3.20
CA PRO A 42 -6.60 -17.91 -2.98
C PRO A 42 -7.14 -16.66 -3.70
N PRO A 43 -8.10 -16.78 -4.64
CA PRO A 43 -8.51 -15.65 -5.46
C PRO A 43 -9.20 -14.54 -4.66
N ASP A 44 -9.91 -14.89 -3.59
CA ASP A 44 -10.51 -13.94 -2.66
C ASP A 44 -9.45 -13.07 -1.96
N HIS A 45 -8.32 -13.65 -1.57
CA HIS A 45 -7.20 -12.91 -1.01
C HIS A 45 -6.56 -11.98 -2.06
N ILE A 46 -6.34 -12.45 -3.28
CA ILE A 46 -5.75 -11.63 -4.34
C ILE A 46 -6.67 -10.47 -4.71
N ALA A 47 -7.97 -10.70 -4.83
CA ALA A 47 -8.95 -9.66 -5.10
C ALA A 47 -8.92 -8.55 -4.03
N GLN A 48 -8.83 -8.91 -2.75
CA GLN A 48 -8.71 -7.96 -1.65
C GLN A 48 -7.37 -7.19 -1.67
N LEU A 49 -6.26 -7.85 -2.00
CA LEU A 49 -4.96 -7.20 -2.16
C LEU A 49 -5.00 -6.19 -3.31
N CYS A 50 -5.51 -6.59 -4.48
CA CYS A 50 -5.73 -5.72 -5.61
C CYS A 50 -6.60 -4.51 -5.24
N PHE A 51 -7.72 -4.73 -4.54
CA PHE A 51 -8.57 -3.63 -4.06
C PHE A 51 -7.81 -2.65 -3.17
N SER A 52 -7.00 -3.15 -2.23
CA SER A 52 -6.21 -2.30 -1.34
C SER A 52 -5.20 -1.42 -2.09
N VAL A 53 -4.63 -1.93 -3.19
CA VAL A 53 -3.71 -1.16 -4.05
C VAL A 53 -4.49 -0.17 -4.90
N ILE A 54 -5.66 -0.53 -5.45
CA ILE A 54 -6.54 0.40 -6.16
C ILE A 54 -6.91 1.60 -5.26
N GLN A 55 -7.19 1.35 -3.98
CA GLN A 55 -7.47 2.42 -3.01
C GLN A 55 -6.29 3.35 -2.75
N GLN A 56 -5.07 2.81 -2.76
CA GLN A 56 -3.84 3.60 -2.65
C GLN A 56 -3.60 4.46 -3.90
N TYR A 57 -3.97 3.96 -5.07
CA TYR A 57 -3.80 4.63 -6.37
C TYR A 57 -5.11 5.28 -6.88
N ALA A 58 -6.01 5.63 -5.96
CA ALA A 58 -7.27 6.26 -6.30
C ALA A 58 -7.02 7.57 -7.07
N GLY A 59 -7.56 7.68 -8.30
CA GLY A 59 -7.37 8.85 -9.18
C GLY A 59 -6.13 8.81 -10.07
N PHE A 60 -5.24 7.84 -9.93
CA PHE A 60 -4.00 7.76 -10.74
C PHE A 60 -4.25 7.18 -12.13
N PHE A 61 -5.30 6.36 -12.28
CA PHE A 61 -5.66 5.70 -13.53
C PHE A 61 -7.11 6.02 -13.87
N LYS A 62 -7.37 6.28 -15.16
CA LYS A 62 -8.72 6.46 -15.72
C LYS A 62 -9.50 5.15 -15.75
N LEU A 63 -8.82 4.02 -15.96
CA LEU A 63 -9.47 2.71 -16.07
C LEU A 63 -8.56 1.59 -15.56
N ILE A 64 -9.10 0.70 -14.74
CA ILE A 64 -8.45 -0.56 -14.33
C ILE A 64 -9.40 -1.69 -14.64
N THR A 65 -8.98 -2.59 -15.53
CA THR A 65 -9.78 -3.75 -15.97
C THR A 65 -9.10 -5.04 -15.54
N PHE A 66 -9.86 -5.97 -14.98
CA PHE A 66 -9.38 -7.33 -14.68
C PHE A 66 -9.91 -8.30 -15.74
N ALA A 67 -9.06 -8.68 -16.68
CA ALA A 67 -9.32 -9.70 -17.69
C ALA A 67 -9.03 -11.10 -17.10
N ILE A 68 -10.04 -11.70 -16.48
CA ILE A 68 -9.94 -12.99 -15.78
C ILE A 68 -10.63 -14.06 -16.62
N ILE A 69 -9.90 -15.13 -16.91
CA ILE A 69 -10.40 -16.32 -17.61
C ILE A 69 -10.38 -17.48 -16.61
N ASP A 70 -11.53 -18.12 -16.43
CA ASP A 70 -11.61 -19.37 -15.68
C ASP A 70 -11.31 -20.53 -16.63
N ASP A 71 -10.05 -20.97 -16.62
CA ASP A 71 -9.56 -22.10 -17.41
C ASP A 71 -9.64 -23.41 -16.59
N HIS A 72 -8.91 -24.44 -17.02
CA HIS A 72 -8.85 -25.73 -16.33
C HIS A 72 -8.27 -25.66 -14.89
N ASN A 73 -7.68 -24.53 -14.48
CA ASN A 73 -7.20 -24.28 -13.12
C ASN A 73 -8.28 -23.62 -12.22
N ALA A 74 -9.47 -23.32 -12.75
CA ALA A 74 -10.61 -22.80 -11.99
C ALA A 74 -11.52 -23.92 -11.46
N GLY A 75 -12.32 -23.65 -10.42
CA GLY A 75 -13.36 -24.56 -9.94
C GLY A 75 -12.86 -25.72 -9.08
N HIS A 76 -11.62 -25.67 -8.60
CA HIS A 76 -11.06 -26.70 -7.71
C HIS A 76 -11.33 -26.36 -6.24
N HIS A 77 -10.96 -27.25 -5.32
CA HIS A 77 -11.12 -27.04 -3.86
C HIS A 77 -10.59 -25.68 -3.34
N LEU A 78 -9.66 -25.04 -4.04
CA LEU A 78 -9.09 -23.72 -3.68
C LEU A 78 -9.88 -22.53 -4.23
N ASN A 79 -10.70 -22.73 -5.27
CA ASN A 79 -11.47 -21.70 -5.97
C ASN A 79 -12.78 -22.29 -6.54
N PRO A 80 -13.68 -22.79 -5.69
CA PRO A 80 -14.88 -23.51 -6.13
C PRO A 80 -15.80 -22.65 -7.02
N GLU A 81 -15.80 -21.34 -6.82
CA GLU A 81 -16.56 -20.36 -7.60
C GLU A 81 -15.75 -19.75 -8.78
N GLY A 82 -14.61 -20.36 -9.12
CA GLY A 82 -13.66 -19.81 -10.09
C GLY A 82 -12.88 -18.60 -9.56
N ASN A 83 -12.15 -17.95 -10.46
CA ASN A 83 -11.34 -16.76 -10.17
C ASN A 83 -12.11 -15.47 -10.44
N VAL A 84 -13.13 -15.48 -11.30
CA VAL A 84 -13.89 -14.27 -11.63
C VAL A 84 -14.75 -13.80 -10.46
N GLN A 85 -15.47 -14.73 -9.82
CA GLN A 85 -16.47 -14.39 -8.80
C GLN A 85 -15.88 -13.66 -7.58
N PRO A 86 -14.72 -14.05 -7.03
CA PRO A 86 -14.12 -13.33 -5.91
C PRO A 86 -13.73 -11.89 -6.24
N PHE A 87 -13.33 -11.60 -7.49
CA PHE A 87 -13.03 -10.23 -7.94
C PHE A 87 -14.30 -9.41 -8.12
N ARG A 88 -15.37 -10.00 -8.67
CA ARG A 88 -16.70 -9.35 -8.71
C ARG A 88 -17.17 -8.95 -7.33
N VAL A 89 -17.19 -9.88 -6.37
CA VAL A 89 -17.58 -9.60 -4.97
C VAL A 89 -16.68 -8.54 -4.33
N ALA A 90 -15.39 -8.53 -4.67
CA ALA A 90 -14.45 -7.56 -4.13
C ALA A 90 -14.64 -6.14 -4.68
N PHE A 91 -15.19 -5.96 -5.88
CA PHE A 91 -15.24 -4.66 -6.56
C PHE A 91 -16.65 -4.12 -6.83
N ASP A 92 -17.63 -5.00 -7.07
CA ASP A 92 -18.97 -4.61 -7.50
C ASP A 92 -19.64 -3.66 -6.51
N GLY A 93 -20.20 -2.57 -7.04
CA GLY A 93 -20.88 -1.54 -6.25
C GLY A 93 -19.97 -0.69 -5.37
N LYS A 94 -18.64 -0.83 -5.48
CA LYS A 94 -17.68 0.00 -4.73
C LYS A 94 -17.13 1.12 -5.62
N SER A 95 -17.20 2.34 -5.11
CA SER A 95 -16.44 3.46 -5.65
C SER A 95 -15.17 3.65 -4.84
N VAL A 96 -14.11 4.09 -5.52
CA VAL A 96 -12.84 4.45 -4.92
C VAL A 96 -12.53 5.86 -5.36
N GLU A 97 -12.70 6.81 -4.45
CA GLU A 97 -12.40 8.21 -4.69
C GLU A 97 -11.01 8.54 -4.13
N PRO A 98 -10.25 9.43 -4.79
CA PRO A 98 -9.06 10.03 -4.19
C PRO A 98 -9.46 10.66 -2.86
N LEU A 99 -8.66 10.46 -1.82
CA LEU A 99 -8.87 11.20 -0.58
C LEU A 99 -8.59 12.68 -0.87
N SER A 100 -9.49 13.60 -0.49
CA SER A 100 -9.35 15.04 -0.77
C SER A 100 -7.99 15.68 -0.41
N PRO A 101 -7.19 15.17 0.56
CA PRO A 101 -5.84 15.66 0.79
C PRO A 101 -4.71 14.89 0.07
N MET A 102 -4.98 14.02 -0.91
CA MET A 102 -3.93 13.50 -1.82
C MET A 102 -3.29 14.60 -2.68
N ASN A 103 -3.90 15.79 -2.73
CA ASN A 103 -3.30 17.01 -3.29
C ASN A 103 -2.28 17.67 -2.33
N LYS A 104 -1.96 17.06 -1.18
CA LYS A 104 -0.90 17.57 -0.29
C LYS A 104 0.46 17.07 -0.75
N PRO A 105 1.44 17.96 -0.96
CA PRO A 105 2.80 17.57 -1.28
C PRO A 105 3.35 16.63 -0.20
N ASN A 106 4.20 15.68 -0.62
CA ASN A 106 4.91 14.71 0.25
C ASN A 106 4.06 13.60 0.87
N THR A 107 2.98 13.15 0.22
CA THR A 107 2.21 12.02 0.74
C THR A 107 2.93 10.69 0.44
N MET A 108 3.48 10.05 1.46
CA MET A 108 4.20 8.78 1.34
C MET A 108 3.24 7.59 1.25
N PHE A 109 3.26 6.85 0.14
CA PHE A 109 2.47 5.64 -0.03
C PHE A 109 3.33 4.48 -0.53
N GLY A 110 3.81 3.66 0.41
CA GLY A 110 4.38 2.34 0.13
C GLY A 110 5.87 2.41 -0.21
N PRO A 111 6.39 1.50 -1.05
CA PRO A 111 7.78 1.51 -1.49
C PRO A 111 8.13 2.75 -2.35
N TYR A 112 7.18 3.67 -2.50
CA TYR A 112 7.21 4.87 -3.33
C TYR A 112 6.89 6.12 -2.51
N LEU A 113 7.62 7.20 -2.78
CA LEU A 113 7.42 8.54 -2.24
C LEU A 113 6.77 9.49 -3.28
N ILE A 114 5.47 9.78 -3.22
CA ILE A 114 4.83 10.74 -4.16
C ILE A 114 4.98 12.14 -3.56
N LEU A 115 5.99 12.88 -4.03
CA LEU A 115 6.28 14.23 -3.54
C LEU A 115 5.41 15.31 -4.21
N SER A 116 4.89 15.05 -5.40
CA SER A 116 3.96 15.94 -6.08
C SER A 116 2.50 15.61 -5.73
N ASP A 117 1.61 16.56 -5.97
CA ASP A 117 0.14 16.47 -5.97
C ASP A 117 -0.49 15.35 -6.84
N GLY A 118 0.29 14.33 -7.24
CA GLY A 118 -0.10 13.31 -8.20
C GLY A 118 -0.01 13.78 -9.66
N SER A 119 0.55 14.96 -9.93
CA SER A 119 0.67 15.52 -11.28
C SER A 119 2.08 15.40 -11.88
N SER A 120 3.13 15.19 -11.07
CA SER A 120 4.52 15.04 -11.55
C SER A 120 5.15 13.70 -11.18
N VAL A 121 5.74 13.05 -12.19
CA VAL A 121 6.32 11.70 -12.16
C VAL A 121 7.79 11.70 -11.69
N SER A 122 8.36 12.85 -11.33
CA SER A 122 9.78 13.01 -10.97
C SER A 122 10.24 12.20 -9.76
N ASP A 123 9.33 11.82 -8.86
CA ASP A 123 9.70 11.36 -7.52
C ASP A 123 9.42 9.86 -7.25
N VAL A 124 9.26 9.06 -8.32
CA VAL A 124 9.12 7.60 -8.20
C VAL A 124 10.38 6.96 -7.65
N SER A 125 10.35 6.54 -6.39
CA SER A 125 11.30 5.58 -5.84
C SER A 125 10.66 4.19 -5.78
N ILE A 126 11.36 3.16 -6.21
CA ILE A 126 10.96 1.77 -5.99
C ILE A 126 11.91 1.19 -4.93
N CYS A 127 11.38 0.79 -3.78
CA CYS A 127 12.18 0.21 -2.71
C CYS A 127 12.65 -1.22 -3.05
N ASP A 128 13.96 -1.41 -3.18
CA ASP A 128 14.56 -2.71 -3.54
C ASP A 128 14.74 -3.67 -2.35
N LEU A 129 14.50 -3.22 -1.13
CA LEU A 129 14.67 -4.06 0.07
C LEU A 129 13.69 -5.25 0.07
N PRO A 130 14.08 -6.42 0.59
CA PRO A 130 13.16 -7.54 0.77
C PRO A 130 11.99 -7.17 1.71
N PRO A 131 10.77 -7.69 1.49
CA PRO A 131 9.65 -7.41 2.36
C PRO A 131 9.84 -7.98 3.77
N CYS A 132 9.53 -7.18 4.79
CA CYS A 132 9.51 -7.65 6.17
C CYS A 132 8.43 -8.73 6.35
N LEU A 133 8.80 -9.86 6.99
CA LEU A 133 7.89 -10.99 7.25
C LEU A 133 6.69 -10.62 8.13
N PHE A 134 6.82 -9.56 8.93
CA PHE A 134 5.78 -9.09 9.85
C PHE A 134 4.89 -7.99 9.26
N GLY A 135 5.22 -7.46 8.06
CA GLY A 135 4.42 -6.45 7.38
C GLY A 135 4.07 -5.25 8.26
N ALA A 136 2.78 -4.88 8.27
CA ALA A 136 2.25 -3.79 9.09
C ALA A 136 2.37 -4.02 10.60
N ASN A 137 2.54 -5.29 11.04
CA ASN A 137 2.65 -5.68 12.45
C ASN A 137 4.11 -5.75 12.94
N CYS A 138 5.08 -5.27 12.15
CA CYS A 138 6.48 -5.29 12.52
C CYS A 138 6.75 -4.40 13.76
N LYS A 139 7.36 -4.98 14.79
CA LYS A 139 7.78 -4.29 16.01
C LYS A 139 9.11 -3.53 15.85
N GLU A 140 9.97 -3.97 14.94
CA GLU A 140 11.29 -3.36 14.68
C GLU A 140 11.27 -2.40 13.47
N MET A 141 10.11 -1.91 13.04
CA MET A 141 9.97 -1.06 11.85
C MET A 141 10.78 0.25 11.92
N TYR A 142 11.07 0.74 13.13
CA TYR A 142 11.84 1.96 13.39
C TYR A 142 13.24 1.66 13.94
N ASP A 143 13.60 0.38 14.08
CA ASP A 143 14.97 0.03 14.35
C ASP A 143 15.80 0.30 13.09
N ALA A 144 16.76 1.23 13.17
CA ALA A 144 17.50 1.70 12.01
C ALA A 144 18.19 0.57 11.24
N LYS A 145 18.70 -0.46 11.94
CA LYS A 145 19.34 -1.61 11.30
C LYS A 145 18.32 -2.47 10.56
N HIS A 146 17.15 -2.70 11.16
CA HIS A 146 16.07 -3.46 10.53
C HIS A 146 15.47 -2.72 9.32
N ALA A 147 15.19 -1.43 9.47
CA ALA A 147 14.60 -0.60 8.41
C ALA A 147 15.51 -0.45 7.18
N GLN A 148 16.83 -0.53 7.35
CA GLN A 148 17.79 -0.57 6.25
C GLN A 148 17.83 -1.91 5.51
N GLN A 149 17.30 -2.98 6.11
CA GLN A 149 17.36 -4.33 5.55
C GLN A 149 16.03 -4.80 4.95
N TYR A 150 14.90 -4.27 5.43
CA TYR A 150 13.58 -4.74 5.03
C TYR A 150 12.63 -3.60 4.69
N SER A 151 11.89 -3.76 3.59
CA SER A 151 10.78 -2.85 3.25
C SER A 151 9.52 -3.22 4.03
N HIS A 152 8.72 -2.22 4.40
CA HIS A 152 7.43 -2.38 5.06
C HIS A 152 6.29 -1.90 4.17
N PRO A 153 5.05 -2.35 4.43
CA PRO A 153 3.90 -1.85 3.67
C PRO A 153 3.67 -0.35 3.89
N PRO A 154 2.91 0.33 3.00
CA PRO A 154 2.51 1.72 3.16
C PRO A 154 1.77 2.00 4.46
N LEU A 155 1.68 3.28 4.81
CA LEU A 155 0.61 3.79 5.67
C LEU A 155 -0.75 3.59 5.02
N CYS A 156 -1.76 3.27 5.83
CA CYS A 156 -3.14 3.23 5.37
C CYS A 156 -3.61 4.65 5.03
N PRO A 157 -4.01 4.93 3.78
CA PRO A 157 -4.40 6.28 3.36
C PRO A 157 -5.57 6.81 4.19
N TYR A 158 -6.55 5.97 4.55
CA TYR A 158 -7.65 6.38 5.41
C TYR A 158 -7.19 6.70 6.83
N ALA A 159 -6.32 5.87 7.42
CA ALA A 159 -5.89 6.04 8.79
C ALA A 159 -4.96 7.26 8.97
N SER A 160 -4.00 7.44 8.07
CA SER A 160 -3.04 8.55 8.14
C SER A 160 -3.72 9.90 7.92
N ILE A 161 -4.70 9.95 7.01
CA ILE A 161 -5.39 11.20 6.65
C ILE A 161 -6.54 11.53 7.61
N THR A 162 -7.41 10.55 7.90
CA THR A 162 -8.67 10.80 8.61
C THR A 162 -8.65 10.35 10.06
N GLY A 163 -7.59 9.65 10.50
CA GLY A 163 -7.53 8.97 11.79
C GLY A 163 -8.50 7.78 11.91
N LYS A 164 -9.29 7.50 10.88
CA LYS A 164 -10.30 6.43 10.84
C LYS A 164 -10.07 5.56 9.61
N CYS A 165 -10.35 4.27 9.74
CA CYS A 165 -10.27 3.33 8.64
C CYS A 165 -11.56 2.51 8.62
N PRO A 166 -12.32 2.49 7.50
CA PRO A 166 -13.54 1.71 7.40
C PRO A 166 -13.24 0.20 7.26
N PHE A 167 -12.01 -0.17 6.91
CA PHE A 167 -11.58 -1.55 6.66
C PHE A 167 -10.92 -2.23 7.87
N LYS A 168 -11.10 -1.69 9.09
CA LYS A 168 -10.51 -2.26 10.33
C LYS A 168 -10.81 -3.73 10.59
N LYS A 169 -11.92 -4.24 10.05
CA LYS A 169 -12.31 -5.67 10.17
C LYS A 169 -11.71 -6.56 9.09
N ASN A 170 -11.11 -5.99 8.04
CA ASN A 170 -10.46 -6.76 6.98
C ASN A 170 -9.02 -7.09 7.42
N SER A 171 -8.76 -8.36 7.71
CA SER A 171 -7.45 -8.84 8.20
C SER A 171 -6.32 -8.69 7.16
N ILE A 172 -6.65 -8.80 5.87
CA ILE A 172 -5.69 -8.57 4.78
C ILE A 172 -5.31 -7.10 4.74
N HIS A 173 -6.30 -6.20 4.76
CA HIS A 173 -6.08 -4.76 4.83
C HIS A 173 -5.20 -4.39 6.03
N MET A 174 -5.54 -4.87 7.23
CA MET A 174 -4.81 -4.56 8.46
C MET A 174 -3.38 -5.12 8.51
N SER A 175 -3.09 -6.19 7.76
CA SER A 175 -1.72 -6.72 7.64
C SER A 175 -0.91 -6.09 6.51
N SER A 176 -1.62 -5.48 5.55
CA SER A 176 -1.09 -4.93 4.31
C SER A 176 -0.87 -3.42 4.35
N LEU A 177 -1.39 -2.73 5.37
CA LEU A 177 -1.26 -1.29 5.53
C LEU A 177 -1.02 -0.96 7.00
N ILE A 178 -0.06 -0.07 7.26
CA ILE A 178 0.27 0.41 8.60
C ILE A 178 -0.84 1.35 9.08
N HIS A 179 -1.37 1.08 10.26
CA HIS A 179 -2.40 1.89 10.91
C HIS A 179 -1.83 2.49 12.19
N ARG A 180 -1.03 3.55 12.05
CA ARG A 180 -0.53 4.33 13.19
C ARG A 180 -1.24 5.68 13.21
N ARG A 181 -1.27 6.32 14.37
CA ARG A 181 -1.85 7.67 14.51
C ARG A 181 -0.74 8.69 14.33
N PRO A 182 -0.99 9.86 13.74
CA PRO A 182 -0.01 10.94 13.73
C PRO A 182 0.42 11.28 15.16
N CYS A 183 1.73 11.45 15.38
CA CYS A 183 2.22 11.96 16.64
C CYS A 183 1.70 13.39 16.84
N GLN A 184 1.13 13.67 18.01
CA GLN A 184 0.60 15.00 18.35
C GLN A 184 1.67 16.10 18.30
N TYR A 185 2.95 15.74 18.41
CA TYR A 185 4.09 16.64 18.35
C TYR A 185 4.75 16.69 16.96
N GLY A 186 4.24 15.94 15.97
CA GLY A 186 4.75 15.97 14.60
C GLY A 186 6.28 15.80 14.51
N GLY A 187 6.93 16.60 13.66
CA GLY A 187 8.39 16.58 13.50
C GLY A 187 9.19 17.06 14.72
N GLU A 188 8.55 17.70 15.71
CA GLU A 188 9.17 18.23 16.92
C GLU A 188 9.17 17.22 18.08
N CYS A 189 8.71 15.98 17.85
CA CYS A 189 8.60 14.99 18.90
C CYS A 189 9.96 14.62 19.51
N SER A 190 10.13 14.89 20.81
CA SER A 190 11.33 14.49 21.58
C SER A 190 11.47 12.98 21.79
N HIS A 191 10.41 12.21 21.51
CA HIS A 191 10.35 10.76 21.70
C HIS A 191 10.44 9.99 20.38
N ILE A 192 10.82 10.63 19.27
CA ILE A 192 10.85 10.01 17.93
C ILE A 192 11.71 8.74 17.89
N ASP A 193 12.80 8.70 18.67
CA ASP A 193 13.73 7.58 18.75
C ASP A 193 13.33 6.52 19.81
N GLU A 194 12.27 6.77 20.59
CA GLU A 194 11.83 5.83 21.62
C GLU A 194 11.06 4.67 20.98
N LYS A 195 11.57 3.44 21.14
CA LYS A 195 11.02 2.24 20.49
C LYS A 195 9.51 2.04 20.72
N LYS A 196 9.00 2.31 21.93
CA LYS A 196 7.57 2.17 22.25
C LYS A 196 6.72 3.23 21.55
N HIS A 197 7.15 4.49 21.63
CA HIS A 197 6.47 5.62 20.99
C HIS A 197 6.40 5.45 19.47
N ALA A 198 7.53 5.10 18.87
CA ALA A 198 7.64 4.86 17.45
C ALA A 198 6.69 3.75 16.97
N GLN A 199 6.35 2.76 17.83
CA GLN A 199 5.40 1.68 17.53
C GLN A 199 3.93 2.12 17.49
N GLU A 200 3.57 3.17 18.22
CA GLU A 200 2.19 3.60 18.41
C GLU A 200 1.78 4.76 17.49
N VAL A 201 2.74 5.62 17.14
CA VAL A 201 2.49 6.82 16.35
C VAL A 201 3.43 6.96 15.15
N GLU A 202 2.94 7.60 14.09
CA GLU A 202 3.70 7.95 12.90
C GLU A 202 4.20 9.40 12.97
N HIS A 203 5.37 9.64 12.37
CA HIS A 203 5.96 10.97 12.22
C HIS A 203 6.13 11.26 10.72
N PRO A 204 6.17 12.53 10.30
CA PRO A 204 6.61 12.90 8.95
C PRO A 204 7.99 12.30 8.62
N PRO A 205 8.38 12.21 7.34
CA PRO A 205 9.74 11.83 6.96
C PRO A 205 10.75 12.63 7.80
N TYR A 206 11.74 11.94 8.36
CA TYR A 206 12.73 12.54 9.25
C TYR A 206 13.50 13.67 8.53
N CYS A 207 13.17 14.94 8.80
CA CYS A 207 14.03 16.10 8.47
C CYS A 207 15.16 16.07 9.52
N PRO A 208 16.44 15.97 9.11
CA PRO A 208 17.59 16.00 10.03
C PRO A 208 17.57 17.21 10.98
N ASP A 209 16.92 18.30 10.56
CA ASP A 209 16.75 19.53 11.34
C ASP A 209 15.53 19.52 12.29
N LYS A 210 14.86 18.35 12.48
CA LYS A 210 13.68 18.18 13.34
C LYS A 210 12.52 19.14 13.01
N GLY A 211 12.32 19.42 11.73
CA GLY A 211 11.31 20.38 11.27
C GLY A 211 11.78 21.83 11.21
N ASN A 212 13.05 22.13 11.53
CA ASN A 212 13.64 23.48 11.39
C ASN A 212 14.32 23.71 10.02
N CYS A 213 13.81 23.05 8.97
CA CYS A 213 14.34 23.14 7.62
C CYS A 213 14.20 24.62 7.12
N GLN A 214 15.28 25.43 7.12
CA GLN A 214 15.27 26.87 6.76
C GLN A 214 15.24 27.15 5.24
N ASN A 215 15.41 26.13 4.41
CA ASN A 215 15.35 26.24 2.96
C ASN A 215 14.17 25.42 2.43
N MET A 216 12.98 26.00 2.46
CA MET A 216 11.96 25.65 1.48
C MET A 216 12.25 26.46 0.21
N LYS A 217 13.15 25.97 -0.63
CA LYS A 217 13.25 26.52 -1.98
C LYS A 217 12.00 26.09 -2.73
N GLU A 218 11.16 27.07 -3.03
CA GLU A 218 10.10 26.96 -4.02
C GLU A 218 10.77 26.77 -5.39
N GLU A 219 10.65 25.57 -5.96
CA GLU A 219 10.87 25.30 -7.39
C GLU A 219 9.61 24.64 -7.97
#